data_AF-A0A4Q9KLU3-F1
#
_entry.id   AF-A0A4Q9KLU3-F1
#
_cell.length_a   1.000
_cell.length_b   1.000
_cell.length_c   1.000
_cell.angle_alpha   90.00
_cell.angle_beta   90.00
_cell.angle_gamma   90.00
#
_symmetry.space_group_name_H-M   'P 1'
#
loop_
_entity.id
_entity.type
_entity.pdbx_description
1 polymer ?
#
loop_
_entity_poly.entity_id
_entity_poly.type
_entity_poly.pdbx_seq_one_letter_code
_entity_poly.pdbx_strand_id
1 'polypeptide(L)'
;MPFAVGCWDDPDQAVAGSVPAASEHQTGLAADLTNASGAHGTAFNHTPRGGLLGRNATEYGFIVRYPKGAKAITGYEREPWHVRYVGKAVAAEFERRPGLTFEQYLGVA
;
A
#
# COMPACT_ATOMS: atom_id res chain seq x y z
N MET A 1 12.04 17.37 3.58
CA MET A 1 11.75 16.57 4.78
C MET A 1 11.67 15.11 4.34
N PRO A 2 12.60 14.21 4.73
CA PRO A 2 12.68 12.90 4.09
C PRO A 2 11.65 11.93 4.69
N PHE A 3 10.92 11.24 3.82
CA PHE A 3 10.29 9.96 4.09
C PHE A 3 11.39 8.88 4.05
N ALA A 4 11.28 7.86 4.89
CA ALA A 4 12.14 6.69 4.78
C ALA A 4 11.39 5.63 3.96
N VAL A 5 12.04 5.17 2.89
CA VAL A 5 11.58 4.08 2.03
C VAL A 5 12.35 2.83 2.43
N GLY A 6 11.65 1.72 2.63
CA GLY A 6 12.26 0.41 2.81
C GLY A 6 11.43 -0.68 2.16
N CYS A 7 11.98 -1.89 2.14
CA CYS A 7 11.28 -3.11 1.76
C CYS A 7 11.15 -3.92 3.05
N TRP A 8 10.03 -3.77 3.77
CA TRP A 8 9.85 -4.38 5.09
C TRP A 8 8.63 -5.28 5.05
N ASP A 9 8.84 -6.59 5.22
CA ASP A 9 7.76 -7.51 5.52
C ASP A 9 7.36 -7.36 7.00
N ASP A 10 6.06 -7.16 7.27
CA ASP A 10 5.53 -6.99 8.63
C ASP A 10 5.60 -8.32 9.41
N PRO A 11 6.15 -8.35 10.64
CA PRO A 11 6.17 -9.56 11.47
C PRO A 11 4.77 -10.09 11.85
N ASP A 12 3.71 -9.28 11.77
CA ASP A 12 2.33 -9.73 11.95
C ASP A 12 1.82 -10.56 10.75
N GLN A 13 2.59 -10.67 9.66
CA GLN A 13 2.34 -11.49 8.47
C GLN A 13 3.23 -12.76 8.40
N ALA A 14 3.78 -13.24 9.54
CA ALA A 14 4.79 -14.32 9.61
C ALA A 14 4.42 -15.72 9.02
N VAL A 15 3.30 -15.85 8.30
CA VAL A 15 2.98 -17.04 7.49
C VAL A 15 3.22 -16.82 5.98
N ALA A 16 3.36 -15.58 5.50
CA ALA A 16 3.58 -15.32 4.09
C ALA A 16 4.15 -13.91 3.84
N GLY A 17 5.47 -13.74 3.96
CA GLY A 17 6.12 -12.80 3.04
C GLY A 17 5.76 -13.23 1.61
N SER A 18 5.58 -12.27 0.68
CA SER A 18 5.22 -12.61 -0.69
C SER A 18 6.15 -13.72 -1.21
N VAL A 19 5.60 -14.80 -1.77
CA VAL A 19 6.42 -15.90 -2.31
C VAL A 19 7.47 -15.27 -3.24
N PRO A 20 8.76 -15.63 -3.14
CA PRO A 20 9.78 -15.07 -4.03
C PRO A 20 9.33 -15.19 -5.50
N ALA A 21 9.43 -14.10 -6.26
CA ALA A 21 8.88 -13.92 -7.63
C ALA A 21 7.41 -13.48 -7.74
N ALA A 22 6.66 -13.36 -6.64
CA ALA A 22 5.30 -12.83 -6.59
C ALA A 22 5.18 -11.47 -5.86
N SER A 23 6.32 -10.86 -5.50
CA SER A 23 6.35 -9.59 -4.76
C SER A 23 6.19 -8.40 -5.68
N GLU A 24 5.31 -7.46 -5.35
CA GLU A 24 5.20 -6.21 -6.11
C GLU A 24 6.49 -5.37 -6.03
N HIS A 25 7.24 -5.48 -4.93
CA HIS A 25 8.52 -4.79 -4.74
C HIS A 25 9.56 -5.15 -5.80
N GLN A 26 9.50 -6.36 -6.38
CA GLN A 26 10.42 -6.77 -7.46
C GLN A 26 10.23 -5.98 -8.75
N THR A 27 9.06 -5.35 -8.94
CA THR A 27 8.80 -4.49 -10.10
C THR A 27 9.43 -3.10 -9.96
N GLY A 28 9.85 -2.71 -8.76
CA GLY A 28 10.26 -1.34 -8.44
C GLY A 28 9.10 -0.33 -8.43
N LEU A 29 7.84 -0.79 -8.49
CA LEU A 29 6.64 0.05 -8.47
C LEU A 29 5.92 0.06 -7.11
N ALA A 30 6.39 -0.74 -6.15
CA ALA A 30 5.87 -0.75 -4.79
C ALA A 30 6.91 -0.21 -3.81
N ALA A 31 6.43 0.38 -2.71
CA ALA A 31 7.27 0.91 -1.65
C ALA A 31 6.55 0.85 -0.29
N ASP A 32 7.30 0.55 0.77
CA ASP A 32 6.82 0.67 2.14
C ASP A 32 7.29 1.98 2.75
N LEU A 33 6.35 2.73 3.32
CA LEU A 33 6.61 4.04 3.90
C LEU A 33 6.55 4.00 5.42
N THR A 34 7.53 4.64 6.07
CA THR A 34 7.54 4.83 7.52
C THR A 34 7.70 6.32 7.86
N ASN A 35 7.66 6.64 9.16
CA ASN A 35 7.93 7.98 9.66
C ASN A 35 9.32 8.06 10.32
N ALA A 36 9.81 9.28 10.57
CA ALA A 36 11.10 9.50 11.24
C ALA A 36 11.17 8.92 12.66
N SER A 37 10.02 8.60 13.26
CA SER A 37 9.90 7.96 14.58
C SER A 37 10.02 6.43 14.52
N GLY A 38 10.13 5.84 13.31
CA GLY A 38 10.18 4.40 13.11
C GLY A 38 8.83 3.68 13.26
N ALA A 39 7.70 4.40 13.23
CA ALA A 39 6.38 3.78 13.24
C ALA A 39 6.18 2.98 11.95
N HIS A 40 6.05 1.67 12.09
CA HIS A 40 5.91 0.69 11.03
C HIS A 40 4.58 -0.06 11.19
N GLY A 41 4.24 -0.88 10.20
CA GLY A 41 3.04 -1.68 10.25
C GLY A 41 1.77 -0.83 10.43
N THR A 42 0.75 -1.41 11.05
CA THR A 42 -0.56 -0.74 11.22
C THR A 42 -0.48 0.55 12.02
N ALA A 43 0.52 0.69 12.90
CA ALA A 43 0.76 1.90 13.69
C ALA A 43 1.07 3.13 12.82
N PHE A 44 1.63 2.95 11.62
CA PHE A 44 1.92 4.04 10.69
C PHE A 44 0.66 4.86 10.33
N ASN A 45 -0.49 4.19 10.23
CA ASN A 45 -1.79 4.82 9.93
C ASN A 45 -2.21 5.88 10.96
N HIS A 46 -1.76 5.75 12.20
CA HIS A 46 -2.12 6.66 13.29
C HIS A 46 -1.19 7.87 13.37
N THR A 47 -0.20 7.95 12.49
CA THR A 47 0.74 9.06 12.42
C THR A 47 0.19 10.16 11.51
N PRO A 48 0.56 11.44 11.71
CA PRO A 48 0.22 12.50 10.77
C PRO A 48 0.67 12.20 9.33
N ARG A 49 1.76 11.44 9.17
CA ARG A 49 2.32 11.06 7.86
C ARG A 49 1.48 9.98 7.19
N GLY A 50 1.06 8.95 7.91
CA GLY A 50 0.13 7.95 7.39
C GLY A 50 -1.21 8.56 6.98
N GLY A 51 -1.72 9.51 7.77
CA GLY A 51 -2.91 10.27 7.41
C GLY A 51 -2.73 11.12 6.13
N LEU A 52 -1.57 11.73 5.94
CA LEU A 52 -1.25 12.46 4.70
C LEU A 52 -1.13 11.53 3.49
N LEU A 53 -0.50 10.38 3.66
CA LEU A 53 -0.37 9.39 2.61
C LEU A 53 -1.73 8.93 2.09
N GLY A 54 -2.63 8.52 3.00
CA GLY A 54 -3.97 8.06 2.63
C GLY A 54 -4.83 9.11 1.92
N ARG A 55 -4.55 10.41 2.13
CA ARG A 55 -5.27 11.51 1.46
C ARG A 55 -4.64 11.93 0.13
N ASN A 56 -3.33 11.82 -0.01
CA ASN A 56 -2.61 12.45 -1.12
C ASN A 56 -1.99 11.44 -2.09
N ALA A 57 -1.93 10.14 -1.78
CA ALA A 57 -1.25 9.15 -2.61
C ALA A 57 -1.70 9.21 -4.08
N THR A 58 -3.00 9.37 -4.33
CA THR A 58 -3.58 9.36 -5.67
C THR A 58 -3.14 10.55 -6.53
N GLU A 59 -2.92 11.71 -5.91
CA GLU A 59 -2.40 12.93 -6.58
C GLU A 59 -1.05 12.69 -7.27
N TYR A 60 -0.24 11.80 -6.69
CA TYR A 60 1.10 11.45 -7.17
C TYR A 60 1.13 10.14 -7.97
N GLY A 61 -0.01 9.54 -8.26
CA GLY A 61 -0.10 8.29 -9.03
C GLY A 61 0.10 7.02 -8.22
N PHE A 62 -0.01 7.12 -6.88
CA PHE A 62 0.06 5.98 -5.97
C PHE A 62 -1.31 5.60 -5.42
N ILE A 63 -1.45 4.33 -5.06
CA ILE A 63 -2.58 3.81 -4.29
C ILE A 63 -2.07 3.15 -3.02
N VAL A 64 -2.85 3.21 -1.93
CA VAL A 64 -2.64 2.35 -0.76
C VAL A 64 -3.13 0.95 -1.14
N ARG A 65 -2.21 0.00 -1.27
CA ARG A 65 -2.41 -1.22 -2.05
C ARG A 65 -3.38 -2.22 -1.41
N TYR A 66 -3.35 -2.33 -0.08
CA TYR A 66 -4.10 -3.34 0.68
C TYR A 66 -5.06 -2.67 1.67
N PRO A 67 -6.31 -2.38 1.24
CA PRO A 67 -7.30 -1.73 2.08
C PRO A 67 -7.89 -2.68 3.14
N LYS A 68 -8.50 -2.09 4.18
CA LYS A 68 -9.10 -2.85 5.28
C LYS A 68 -10.27 -3.71 4.77
N GLY A 69 -10.30 -4.98 5.16
CA GLY A 69 -11.40 -5.90 4.83
C GLY A 69 -11.33 -6.51 3.42
N ALA A 70 -10.25 -6.28 2.68
CA ALA A 70 -10.08 -6.78 1.32
C ALA A 70 -9.19 -8.03 1.20
N LYS A 71 -8.84 -8.69 2.31
CA LYS A 71 -7.98 -9.87 2.32
C LYS A 71 -8.49 -11.01 1.44
N ALA A 72 -9.79 -11.22 1.39
CA ALA A 72 -10.39 -12.27 0.57
C ALA A 72 -10.15 -12.07 -0.94
N ILE A 73 -9.88 -10.84 -1.38
CA ILE A 73 -9.62 -10.48 -2.78
C ILE A 73 -8.10 -10.34 -3.02
N THR A 74 -7.42 -9.63 -2.13
CA THR A 74 -6.00 -9.26 -2.30
C THR A 74 -5.02 -10.33 -1.83
N GLY A 75 -5.45 -11.21 -0.91
CA GLY A 75 -4.59 -12.15 -0.19
C GLY A 75 -3.86 -11.57 1.02
N TYR A 76 -3.86 -10.25 1.21
CA TYR A 76 -3.10 -9.56 2.26
C TYR A 76 -4.01 -8.92 3.31
N GLU A 77 -3.50 -8.81 4.54
CA GLU A 77 -4.12 -7.97 5.56
C GLU A 77 -3.99 -6.48 5.19
N ARG A 78 -4.60 -5.61 5.98
CA ARG A 78 -4.54 -4.16 5.76
C ARG A 78 -3.13 -3.63 5.98
N GLU A 79 -2.54 -3.05 4.94
CA GLU A 79 -1.21 -2.43 4.99
C GLU A 79 -1.25 -0.92 4.65
N PRO A 80 -1.55 -0.04 5.62
CA PRO A 80 -1.63 1.39 5.41
C PRO A 80 -0.32 2.08 5.00
N TRP A 81 0.82 1.36 5.05
CA TRP A 81 2.14 1.85 4.67
C TRP A 81 2.55 1.45 3.24
N HIS A 82 1.93 0.42 2.67
CA HIS A 82 2.33 -0.16 1.39
C HIS A 82 1.64 0.58 0.24
N VAL A 83 2.45 1.21 -0.60
CA VAL A 83 1.97 1.92 -1.79
C VAL A 83 2.40 1.26 -3.07
N ARG A 84 1.52 1.35 -4.06
CA ARG A 84 1.76 0.89 -5.42
C ARG A 84 1.61 2.05 -6.40
N TYR A 85 2.63 2.30 -7.21
CA TYR A 85 2.54 3.23 -8.33
C TYR A 85 1.75 2.60 -9.48
N VAL A 86 0.71 3.32 -9.91
CA VAL A 86 -0.17 2.93 -11.02
C VAL A 86 -0.31 4.04 -12.08
N GLY A 87 0.32 5.19 -11.85
CA GLY A 87 0.19 6.38 -12.68
C GLY A 87 -1.05 7.20 -12.35
N LYS A 88 -1.01 8.51 -12.67
CA LYS A 88 -2.03 9.47 -12.24
C LYS A 88 -3.45 9.18 -12.75
N ALA A 89 -3.57 8.73 -14.00
CA ALA A 89 -4.88 8.44 -14.59
C ALA A 89 -5.59 7.30 -13.86
N VAL A 90 -4.86 6.21 -13.59
CA VAL A 90 -5.41 5.06 -12.85
C VAL A 90 -5.67 5.44 -11.40
N ALA A 91 -4.73 6.12 -10.74
CA ALA A 91 -4.90 6.51 -9.34
C ALA A 91 -6.13 7.41 -9.11
N ALA A 92 -6.47 8.26 -10.08
CA ALA A 92 -7.69 9.07 -10.03
C ALA A 92 -8.99 8.23 -10.03
N GLU A 93 -8.98 7.01 -10.59
CA GLU A 93 -10.13 6.09 -10.46
C GLU A 93 -10.28 5.55 -9.03
N PHE A 94 -9.16 5.30 -8.34
CA PHE A 94 -9.17 4.84 -6.95
C PHE A 94 -9.66 5.92 -6.00
N GLU A 95 -9.36 7.19 -6.29
CA GLU A 95 -9.92 8.33 -5.55
C GLU A 95 -11.45 8.42 -5.71
N ARG A 96 -11.97 8.16 -6.92
CA ARG A 96 -13.41 8.13 -7.20
C ARG A 96 -14.13 6.92 -6.61
N ARG A 97 -13.42 5.83 -6.31
CA ARG A 97 -14.00 4.55 -5.90
C ARG A 97 -13.35 4.06 -4.59
N PRO A 98 -13.73 4.64 -3.43
CA PRO A 98 -13.20 4.22 -2.14
C PRO A 98 -13.38 2.71 -1.91
N GLY A 99 -12.31 2.03 -1.51
CA GLY A 99 -12.32 0.59 -1.23
C GLY A 99 -12.10 -0.32 -2.45
N LEU A 100 -11.94 0.25 -3.65
CA LEU A 100 -11.53 -0.50 -4.84
C LEU A 100 -10.16 -1.15 -4.62
N THR A 101 -10.04 -2.45 -4.89
CA THR A 101 -8.74 -3.13 -4.93
C THR A 101 -8.14 -3.10 -6.32
N PHE A 102 -6.82 -3.36 -6.42
CA PHE A 102 -6.16 -3.40 -7.72
C PHE A 102 -6.63 -4.57 -8.58
N GLU A 103 -6.92 -5.72 -7.97
CA GLU A 103 -7.50 -6.90 -8.61
C GLU A 103 -8.87 -6.59 -9.21
N GLN A 104 -9.72 -5.89 -8.45
CA GLN A 104 -11.04 -5.45 -8.94
C GLN A 104 -10.92 -4.45 -10.09
N TYR A 105 -9.92 -3.55 -10.05
CA TYR A 105 -9.65 -2.63 -11.15
C TYR A 105 -9.21 -3.38 -12.43
N LEU A 106 -8.37 -4.41 -12.28
CA LEU A 106 -7.89 -5.24 -13.39
C LEU A 106 -8.93 -6.26 -13.89
N GLY A 107 -10.03 -6.47 -13.15
CA GLY A 107 -11.06 -7.45 -13.49
C GLY A 107 -10.65 -8.91 -13.25
N VAL A 108 -9.77 -9.13 -12.27
CA VAL A 108 -9.20 -10.46 -11.93
C VAL A 108 -9.54 -10.91 -10.50
N ALA A 109 -10.46 -10.19 -9.84
CA ALA A 109 -10.97 -10.51 -8.51
C ALA A 109 -12.03 -11.62 -8.55
#